data_AF-A0A5K1DZB8-F1
#
_entry.id   AF-A0A5K1DZB8-F1
#
_cell.length_a   1.000
_cell.length_b   1.000
_cell.length_c   1.000
_cell.angle_alpha   90.00
_cell.angle_beta   90.00
_cell.angle_gamma   90.00
#
_symmetry.space_group_name_H-M   'P 1'
#
loop_
_entity.id
_entity.type
_entity.pdbx_description
1 polymer ?
#
loop_
_entity_poly.entity_id
_entity_poly.type
_entity_poly.pdbx_seq_one_letter_code
_entity_poly.pdbx_strand_id
1 'polypeptide(L)'
;MEGGGSIFNVGSSRASGSSSIWRNDGQDLFSRNSSVREDDEEALKWATLERLPTYDRIRKGLLTVGGDASQEVDISKLGLQERKSLLERLVKVAEEDNEKFLLKLRERID
;
A
#
# COMPACT_ATOMS: atom_id res chain seq x y z
N MET A 1 32.52 -68.67 -18.22
CA MET A 1 32.54 -67.23 -18.51
C MET A 1 31.33 -66.94 -19.37
N GLU A 2 30.24 -66.49 -18.75
CA GLU A 2 28.99 -66.19 -19.44
C GLU A 2 28.50 -64.80 -19.05
N GLY A 3 28.16 -64.03 -20.09
CA GLY A 3 27.02 -63.10 -20.11
C GLY A 3 27.11 -61.85 -19.24
N GLY A 4 27.81 -60.83 -19.74
CA GLY A 4 27.61 -59.45 -19.29
C GLY A 4 26.20 -58.96 -19.65
N GLY A 5 25.49 -58.41 -18.67
CA GLY A 5 24.16 -57.85 -18.83
C GLY A 5 24.15 -56.51 -19.57
N SER A 6 23.38 -56.42 -20.66
CA SER A 6 23.02 -55.15 -21.31
C SER A 6 21.62 -54.75 -20.89
N ILE A 7 21.54 -53.73 -20.02
CA ILE A 7 20.30 -53.11 -19.55
C ILE A 7 19.96 -52.00 -20.56
N PHE A 8 18.98 -52.22 -21.44
CA PHE A 8 18.45 -51.14 -22.26
C PHE A 8 17.29 -50.48 -21.50
N ASN A 9 17.58 -49.42 -20.74
CA ASN A 9 16.57 -48.50 -20.26
C ASN A 9 16.49 -47.32 -21.24
N VAL A 10 15.54 -47.35 -22.17
CA VAL A 10 15.21 -46.22 -23.02
C VAL A 10 13.81 -45.76 -22.66
N GLY A 11 13.68 -44.47 -22.32
CA GLY A 11 12.38 -43.83 -22.16
C GLY A 11 12.18 -43.18 -20.80
N SER A 12 12.82 -42.03 -20.57
CA SER A 12 12.21 -41.00 -19.72
C SER A 12 12.28 -39.70 -20.50
N SER A 13 11.13 -39.38 -21.09
CA SER A 13 10.88 -38.11 -21.76
C SER A 13 11.22 -36.99 -20.79
N ARG A 14 12.25 -36.23 -21.16
CA ARG A 14 12.69 -35.02 -20.45
C ARG A 14 11.49 -34.08 -20.43
N ALA A 15 11.03 -33.75 -19.24
CA ALA A 15 10.10 -32.67 -19.02
C ALA A 15 10.64 -31.44 -19.75
N SER A 16 9.87 -30.94 -20.73
CA SER A 16 10.15 -29.66 -21.37
C SER A 16 9.91 -28.59 -20.30
N GLY A 17 10.98 -28.28 -19.58
CA GLY A 17 10.99 -27.33 -18.48
C GLY A 17 10.72 -25.93 -19.02
N SER A 18 9.53 -25.44 -18.68
CA SER A 18 9.25 -24.01 -18.57
C SER A 18 10.39 -23.32 -17.80
N SER A 19 11.12 -22.42 -18.46
CA SER A 19 11.98 -21.46 -17.77
C SER A 19 12.29 -20.24 -18.63
N SER A 20 11.65 -19.14 -18.25
CA SER A 20 12.24 -17.80 -18.15
C SER A 20 13.03 -17.28 -19.35
N ILE A 21 12.31 -16.71 -20.33
CA ILE A 21 12.87 -15.62 -21.16
C ILE A 21 12.09 -14.35 -20.83
N TRP A 22 12.25 -13.90 -19.58
CA TRP A 22 12.06 -12.50 -19.20
C TRP A 22 13.43 -12.00 -18.78
N ARG A 23 14.29 -11.76 -19.76
CA ARG A 23 15.52 -11.02 -19.53
C ARG A 23 15.54 -9.83 -20.47
N ASN A 24 15.61 -8.68 -19.80
CA ASN A 24 15.89 -7.35 -20.32
C ASN A 24 14.68 -6.43 -20.59
N ASP A 25 13.97 -6.06 -19.53
CA ASP A 25 13.26 -4.77 -19.43
C ASP A 25 13.19 -4.28 -17.97
N GLY A 26 14.27 -4.51 -17.20
CA GLY A 26 14.27 -4.34 -15.74
C GLY A 26 14.92 -3.06 -15.24
N GLN A 27 15.41 -2.17 -16.12
CA GLN A 27 16.18 -0.99 -15.71
C GLN A 27 15.49 0.36 -15.95
N ASP A 28 14.36 0.42 -16.66
CA ASP A 28 13.70 1.70 -16.95
C ASP A 28 12.26 1.84 -16.43
N LEU A 29 11.77 0.88 -15.62
CA LEU A 29 10.44 0.97 -15.01
C LEU A 29 10.40 1.80 -13.71
N PHE A 30 11.53 2.01 -13.05
CA PHE A 30 11.62 2.88 -11.85
C PHE A 30 11.88 4.36 -12.19
N SER A 31 12.08 4.68 -13.46
CA SER A 31 12.35 6.04 -13.94
C SER A 31 11.08 6.82 -14.29
N ARG A 32 9.93 6.14 -14.36
CA ARG A 32 8.69 6.77 -14.82
C ARG A 32 7.83 7.16 -13.62
N ASN A 33 7.89 8.46 -13.34
CA ASN A 33 6.94 9.29 -12.60
C ASN A 33 7.53 9.89 -11.30
N SER A 34 7.88 11.18 -11.34
CA SER A 34 8.21 11.96 -10.15
C SER A 34 6.98 12.39 -9.38
N SER A 35 5.79 12.44 -10.01
CA SER A 35 4.52 12.86 -9.39
C SER A 35 3.74 11.75 -8.67
N VAL A 36 4.14 10.48 -8.81
CA VAL A 36 3.57 9.34 -8.04
C VAL A 36 4.40 9.05 -6.79
N ARG A 37 5.58 9.65 -6.66
CA ARG A 37 6.47 9.40 -5.51
C ARG A 37 5.89 9.94 -4.21
N GLU A 38 5.25 11.10 -4.26
CA GLU A 38 4.60 11.70 -3.09
C GLU A 38 3.42 10.84 -2.59
N ASP A 39 2.56 10.38 -3.51
CA ASP A 39 1.45 9.49 -3.19
C ASP A 39 1.94 8.13 -2.66
N ASP A 40 3.00 7.57 -3.24
CA ASP A 40 3.65 6.34 -2.75
C ASP A 40 4.19 6.52 -1.32
N GLU A 41 4.77 7.68 -0.99
CA GLU A 41 5.26 7.99 0.35
C GLU A 41 4.11 8.11 1.37
N GLU A 42 2.99 8.72 0.98
CA GLU A 42 1.79 8.77 1.82
C GLU A 42 1.19 7.38 2.02
N ALA A 43 1.12 6.56 0.97
CA ALA A 43 0.66 5.18 1.04
C ALA A 43 1.52 4.34 2.00
N LEU A 44 2.85 4.54 2.01
CA LEU A 44 3.75 3.89 2.97
C LEU A 44 3.46 4.32 4.42
N LYS A 45 3.14 5.60 4.66
CA LYS A 45 2.74 6.09 6.00
C LYS A 45 1.43 5.45 6.44
N TRP A 46 0.43 5.36 5.55
CA TRP A 46 -0.84 4.70 5.83
C TRP A 46 -0.68 3.21 6.14
N ALA A 47 0.14 2.48 5.36
CA ALA A 47 0.45 1.07 5.62
C ALA A 47 1.10 0.85 6.99
N THR A 48 1.90 1.83 7.45
CA THR A 48 2.50 1.79 8.78
C THR A 48 1.44 1.90 9.88
N LEU A 49 0.44 2.77 9.71
CA LEU A 49 -0.68 2.93 10.65
C LEU A 49 -1.62 1.73 10.66
N GLU A 50 -1.86 1.12 9.50
CA GLU A 50 -2.71 -0.09 9.41
C GLU A 50 -2.10 -1.27 10.18
N ARG A 51 -0.77 -1.37 10.15
CA ARG A 51 -0.02 -2.43 10.85
C ARG A 51 -0.03 -2.25 12.38
N LEU A 52 -0.54 -1.15 12.91
CA LEU A 52 -0.62 -0.92 14.35
C LEU A 52 -1.65 -1.84 15.03
N PRO A 53 -1.42 -2.19 16.32
CA PRO A 53 -2.44 -2.80 17.17
C PRO A 53 -3.71 -1.96 17.22
N THR A 54 -4.86 -2.60 17.45
CA THR A 54 -6.19 -1.95 17.45
C THR A 54 -6.26 -0.69 18.32
N TYR A 55 -5.62 -0.72 19.49
CA TYR A 55 -5.60 0.42 20.41
C TYR A 55 -4.85 1.63 19.86
N ASP A 56 -3.72 1.41 19.21
CA ASP A 56 -2.92 2.48 18.64
C ASP A 56 -3.58 3.05 17.39
N ARG A 57 -4.25 2.19 16.62
CA ARG A 57 -4.95 2.57 15.39
C ARG A 57 -6.09 3.58 15.61
N ILE A 58 -6.76 3.54 16.76
CA ILE A 58 -7.83 4.51 17.10
C ILE A 58 -7.28 5.84 17.65
N ARG A 59 -6.00 5.87 18.03
CA ARG A 59 -5.37 7.01 18.72
C ARG A 59 -4.35 7.74 17.87
N LYS A 60 -3.80 7.07 16.86
CA LYS A 60 -2.78 7.63 15.98
C LYS A 60 -3.36 7.85 14.59
N GLY A 61 -2.99 8.97 14.00
CA GLY A 61 -3.43 9.35 12.66
C GLY A 61 -2.41 10.22 11.96
N LEU A 62 -2.68 10.50 10.69
CA LEU A 62 -1.86 11.37 9.86
C LEU A 62 -2.46 12.78 9.84
N LEU A 63 -1.68 13.79 10.21
CA LEU A 63 -2.09 15.19 10.17
C LEU A 63 -1.22 15.98 9.19
N THR A 64 -1.85 16.64 8.24
CA THR A 64 -1.21 17.63 7.37
C THR A 64 -1.12 18.97 8.09
N VAL A 65 0.09 19.45 8.36
CA VAL A 65 0.31 20.79 8.94
C VAL A 65 0.96 21.67 7.87
N GLY A 66 0.23 22.67 7.39
CA GLY A 66 0.80 23.68 6.49
C GLY A 66 0.91 23.27 5.02
N GLY A 67 0.21 22.23 4.57
CA GLY A 67 0.06 21.88 3.15
C GLY A 67 1.09 20.87 2.60
N ASP A 68 2.32 20.89 3.10
CA ASP A 68 3.42 20.14 2.45
C ASP A 68 3.84 18.84 3.15
N ALA A 69 3.45 18.61 4.41
CA ALA A 69 3.89 17.41 5.12
C ALA A 69 2.82 16.80 6.03
N SER A 70 2.49 15.55 5.71
CA SER A 70 1.71 14.63 6.51
C SER A 70 2.58 14.01 7.63
N GLN A 71 2.26 14.30 8.90
CA GLN A 71 2.97 13.81 10.09
C GLN A 71 2.13 12.82 10.91
N GLU A 72 2.74 11.75 11.43
CA GLU A 72 2.07 10.85 12.40
C GLU A 72 1.86 11.58 13.72
N VAL A 73 0.63 11.61 14.22
CA VAL A 73 0.27 12.29 15.46
C VAL A 73 -0.57 11.37 16.35
N ASP A 74 -0.27 11.40 17.64
CA ASP A 74 -1.08 10.77 18.68
C ASP A 74 -2.14 11.76 19.19
N ILE A 75 -3.40 11.47 18.88
CA ILE A 75 -4.61 12.25 19.24
C ILE A 75 -4.63 12.57 20.75
N SER A 76 -4.16 11.64 21.58
CA SER A 76 -4.16 11.81 23.03
C SER A 76 -3.13 12.81 23.53
N LYS A 77 -2.07 13.08 22.76
CA LYS A 77 -0.95 13.95 23.14
C LYS A 77 -1.00 15.35 22.54
N LEU A 78 -1.92 15.62 21.62
CA LEU A 78 -2.06 16.97 21.05
C LEU A 78 -2.43 18.01 22.11
N GLY A 79 -1.84 19.20 21.97
CA GLY A 79 -2.20 20.37 22.77
C GLY A 79 -3.57 20.93 22.40
N LEU A 80 -4.12 21.80 23.26
CA LEU A 80 -5.48 22.36 23.05
C LEU A 80 -5.60 23.13 21.73
N GLN A 81 -4.57 23.90 21.35
CA GLN A 81 -4.59 24.67 20.09
C GLN A 81 -4.55 23.77 18.86
N GLU A 82 -3.76 22.71 18.90
CA GLU A 82 -3.66 21.74 17.80
C GLU A 82 -4.95 20.91 17.67
N ARG A 83 -5.56 20.52 18.79
CA ARG A 83 -6.88 19.89 18.79
C ARG A 83 -7.94 20.81 18.21
N LYS A 84 -7.90 22.10 18.54
CA LYS A 84 -8.84 23.09 18.01
C LYS A 84 -8.67 23.24 16.49
N SER A 85 -7.44 23.38 16.00
CA SER A 85 -7.17 23.51 14.57
C SER A 85 -7.53 22.24 13.79
N LEU A 86 -7.29 21.06 14.37
CA LEU A 86 -7.77 19.78 13.86
C LEU A 86 -9.29 19.77 13.70
N LEU A 87 -10.01 20.15 14.74
CA LEU A 87 -11.48 20.18 14.77
C LEU A 87 -12.04 21.19 13.76
N GLU A 88 -11.45 22.39 13.68
CA GLU A 88 -11.82 23.42 12.71
C GLU A 88 -11.64 22.93 11.26
N ARG A 89 -10.57 22.17 10.97
CA ARG A 89 -10.37 21.57 9.64
C ARG A 89 -11.37 20.46 9.36
N LEU A 90 -11.61 19.56 10.31
CA LEU A 90 -12.60 18.48 10.18
C LEU A 90 -14.01 19.03 9.92
N VAL A 91 -14.40 20.08 10.63
CA VAL A 91 -15.72 20.73 10.45
C VAL A 91 -15.80 21.41 9.09
N LYS A 92 -14.75 22.09 8.63
CA LYS A 92 -14.70 22.68 7.28
C LYS A 92 -14.78 21.62 6.18
N VAL A 93 -14.03 20.53 6.31
CA VAL A 93 -14.08 19.41 5.36
C VAL A 93 -15.47 18.76 5.37
N ALA A 94 -16.14 18.70 6.52
CA ALA A 94 -17.52 18.21 6.58
C ALA A 94 -18.49 19.09 5.75
N GLU A 95 -18.31 20.40 5.68
CA GLU A 95 -19.14 21.24 4.82
C GLU A 95 -18.90 20.97 3.32
N GLU A 96 -17.65 20.67 2.94
CA GLU A 96 -17.23 20.55 1.52
C GLU A 96 -17.32 19.11 0.96
N ASP A 97 -17.14 18.09 1.80
CA ASP A 97 -17.09 16.67 1.40
C ASP A 97 -18.24 15.82 1.95
N ASN A 98 -19.11 16.33 2.83
CA ASN A 98 -20.26 15.53 3.30
C ASN A 98 -21.21 15.18 2.16
N GLU A 99 -21.44 16.07 1.19
CA GLU A 99 -22.29 15.78 0.05
C GLU A 99 -21.74 14.59 -0.75
N LYS A 100 -20.44 14.60 -1.06
CA LYS A 100 -19.78 13.49 -1.77
C LYS A 100 -19.77 12.20 -0.95
N PHE A 101 -19.54 12.30 0.36
CA PHE A 101 -19.58 11.15 1.26
C PHE A 101 -20.98 10.52 1.31
N LEU A 102 -22.02 11.33 1.49
CA LEU A 102 -23.41 10.86 1.54
C LEU A 102 -23.87 10.30 0.19
N LEU A 103 -23.43 10.88 -0.93
CA LEU A 103 -23.66 10.34 -2.27
C LEU A 103 -23.02 8.96 -2.44
N LYS A 104 -21.74 8.81 -2.10
CA LYS A 104 -21.05 7.50 -2.15
C LYS A 104 -21.65 6.46 -1.20
N LEU A 105 -22.16 6.91 -0.05
CA LEU A 105 -22.84 6.04 0.90
C LEU A 105 -24.17 5.53 0.34
N ARG A 106 -24.95 6.41 -0.30
CA ARG A 106 -26.19 6.04 -0.99
C ARG A 106 -25.94 5.00 -2.09
N GLU A 107 -24.96 5.23 -2.96
CA GLU A 107 -24.60 4.31 -4.06
C GLU A 107 -24.19 2.90 -3.60
N ARG A 108 -23.80 2.74 -2.33
CA ARG A 108 -23.47 1.43 -1.75
C ARG A 108 -24.67 0.72 -1.11
N ILE A 109 -25.72 1.47 -0.80
CA ILE A 109 -26.94 0.97 -0.15
C ILE A 109 -28.00 0.61 -1.20
N ASP A 110 -28.06 1.37 -2.30
CA ASP A 110 -28.85 1.04 -3.50
C ASP A 110 -28.21 -0.15 -4.27
#